data_AF-A0A5M5WUT0-F1
#
_entry.id   AF-A0A5M5WUT0-F1
#
_cell.length_a   1.000
_cell.length_b   1.000
_cell.length_c   1.000
_cell.angle_alpha   90.00
_cell.angle_beta   90.00
_cell.angle_gamma   90.00
#
_symmetry.space_group_name_H-M   'P 1'
#
loop_
_entity.id
_entity.type
_entity.pdbx_description
1 polymer ?
#
loop_
_entity_poly.entity_id
_entity_poly.type
_entity_poly.pdbx_seq_one_letter_code
_entity_poly.pdbx_strand_id
1 'polypeptide(L)'
;MEKVFLLVLFLILGLNLASSYCYVLLILVLISVTIYIFVSHSKIRYKKGIDFIPLSFFLIWIYGLLIGYYNGNKGTYIVANFAGMFCYLLYYVFIILDISVIKLVNVLKFATISTSIIAIIYYVSDALGVDIAFLNNILGDVNQGSSTGQLRAYFTDLNVGFTLWVVSFVYLLIEKKRKKIYLLQGISSKSYILFFLWTTFILYFVTASKGFMLAGVFYAFLIPIILYGKRMLLGKASLNIFLFIILFFLIVLVLVTSDYVNIIIKMFDAEDDSNEIRYLQLAYIIEDVNLWGKGLGAIIPNFSRDANAEYGFELSYVNLIHKLGFWAFVLFYNWIYILVKASRNIYYRKNVFNSTLSLGCMGYLFPSVGNPLLMHPACVILNCIGLYLLRKD
;
A
#
# COMPACT_ATOMS: atom_id res chain seq x y z
N MET A 1 7.04 -3.74 26.04
CA MET A 1 6.69 -4.38 24.76
C MET A 1 6.05 -3.42 23.77
N GLU A 2 4.92 -2.80 24.11
CA GLU A 2 4.20 -1.89 23.19
C GLU A 2 5.09 -0.80 22.55
N LYS A 3 5.85 -0.05 23.35
CA LYS A 3 6.72 1.02 22.82
C LYS A 3 7.77 0.51 21.83
N VAL A 4 8.36 -0.66 22.12
CA VAL A 4 9.35 -1.32 21.25
C VAL A 4 8.68 -1.76 19.94
N PHE A 5 7.48 -2.34 20.03
CA PHE A 5 6.71 -2.71 18.85
C PHE A 5 6.38 -1.50 17.96
N LEU A 6 5.95 -0.38 18.56
CA LEU A 6 5.66 0.87 17.83
C LEU A 6 6.92 1.46 17.19
N LEU A 7 8.08 1.35 17.86
CA LEU A 7 9.36 1.76 17.29
C LEU A 7 9.71 0.89 16.08
N VAL A 8 9.64 -0.44 16.19
CA VAL A 8 9.89 -1.36 15.08
C VAL A 8 8.94 -1.08 13.91
N LEU A 9 7.67 -0.81 14.19
CA LEU A 9 6.69 -0.43 13.17
C LEU A 9 7.10 0.85 12.43
N PHE A 10 7.60 1.85 13.16
CA PHE A 10 8.14 3.07 12.56
C PHE A 10 9.38 2.77 11.70
N LEU A 11 10.33 1.95 12.18
CA LEU A 11 11.53 1.62 11.43
C LEU A 11 11.19 0.97 10.08
N ILE A 12 10.25 0.00 10.08
CA ILE A 12 9.86 -0.71 8.86
C ILE A 12 9.07 0.18 7.89
N LEU A 13 8.23 1.09 8.38
CA LEU A 13 7.39 1.92 7.51
C LEU A 13 8.02 3.27 7.13
N GLY A 14 9.07 3.70 7.84
CA GLY A 14 9.57 5.07 7.82
C GLY A 14 10.97 5.26 7.27
N LEU A 15 11.81 4.23 7.26
CA LEU A 15 13.26 4.37 6.99
C LEU A 15 13.75 3.74 5.67
N ASN A 16 12.85 3.26 4.79
CA ASN A 16 13.24 2.64 3.52
C ASN A 16 14.29 1.53 3.68
N LEU A 17 14.11 0.69 4.70
CA LEU A 17 15.06 -0.38 5.01
C LEU A 17 14.95 -1.49 3.96
N ALA A 18 16.08 -2.12 3.62
CA ALA A 18 16.07 -3.32 2.82
C ALA A 18 15.17 -4.40 3.45
N SER A 19 14.44 -5.15 2.61
CA SER A 19 13.45 -6.14 3.07
C SER A 19 14.02 -7.16 4.05
N SER A 20 15.30 -7.54 3.92
CA SER A 20 15.99 -8.45 4.84
C SER A 20 15.98 -7.92 6.29
N TYR A 21 16.30 -6.65 6.50
CA TYR A 21 16.25 -6.02 7.83
C TYR A 21 14.82 -5.98 8.37
N CYS A 22 13.83 -5.69 7.51
CA CYS A 22 12.43 -5.72 7.89
C CYS A 22 12.01 -7.11 8.41
N TYR A 23 12.40 -8.20 7.73
CA TYR A 23 12.11 -9.56 8.19
C TYR A 23 12.77 -9.89 9.53
N VAL A 24 14.03 -9.50 9.74
CA VAL A 24 14.73 -9.72 11.02
C VAL A 24 14.00 -9.02 12.15
N LEU A 25 13.65 -7.74 11.99
CA LEU A 25 12.90 -6.98 12.99
C LEU A 25 11.54 -7.62 13.31
N LEU A 26 10.83 -8.12 12.30
CA LEU A 26 9.54 -8.78 12.48
C LEU A 26 9.67 -10.12 13.23
N ILE A 27 10.67 -10.93 12.90
CA ILE A 27 10.94 -12.18 13.61
C ILE A 27 11.24 -11.91 15.09
N LEU A 28 12.05 -10.89 15.39
CA LEU A 28 12.35 -10.50 16.77
C LEU A 28 11.09 -10.06 17.53
N VAL A 29 10.19 -9.31 16.89
CA VAL A 29 8.89 -8.94 17.46
C VAL A 29 8.04 -10.18 17.75
N LEU A 30 7.94 -11.11 16.80
CA LEU A 30 7.13 -12.33 16.96
C LEU A 30 7.66 -13.23 18.07
N ILE A 31 8.98 -13.41 18.17
CA ILE A 31 9.63 -14.14 19.27
C ILE A 31 9.31 -13.45 20.61
N SER A 32 9.49 -12.13 20.68
CA SER A 32 9.23 -11.36 21.90
C SER A 32 7.78 -11.49 22.36
N VAL A 33 6.82 -11.38 21.43
CA VAL A 33 5.39 -11.51 21.72
C VAL A 33 5.05 -12.95 22.15
N THR A 34 5.65 -13.95 21.51
CA THR A 34 5.46 -15.36 21.88
C THR A 34 5.90 -15.60 23.32
N ILE A 35 7.11 -15.15 23.70
CA ILE A 35 7.61 -15.21 25.08
C ILE A 35 6.65 -14.49 26.03
N TYR A 36 6.15 -13.31 25.66
CA TYR A 36 5.20 -12.58 26.48
C TYR A 36 3.87 -13.31 26.68
N ILE A 37 3.31 -13.95 25.65
CA ILE A 37 2.10 -14.75 25.78
C ILE A 37 2.33 -15.90 26.78
N PHE A 38 3.46 -16.60 26.65
CA PHE A 38 3.82 -17.71 27.55
C PHE A 38 3.98 -17.25 29.01
N VAL A 39 4.69 -16.15 29.25
CA VAL A 39 4.95 -15.63 30.60
C VAL A 39 3.71 -15.00 31.23
N SER A 40 2.90 -14.29 30.45
CA SER A 40 1.72 -13.56 30.98
C SER A 40 0.44 -14.40 31.03
N HIS A 41 0.45 -15.62 30.49
CA HIS A 41 -0.73 -16.46 30.27
C HIS A 41 -1.88 -15.71 29.57
N SER A 42 -1.53 -14.73 28.71
CA SER A 42 -2.51 -13.90 28.02
C SER A 42 -3.34 -14.73 27.05
N LYS A 43 -4.67 -14.67 27.17
CA LYS A 43 -5.59 -15.32 26.23
C LYS A 43 -5.83 -14.43 25.02
N ILE A 44 -5.60 -14.96 23.82
CA ILE A 44 -5.95 -14.27 22.56
C ILE A 44 -7.46 -14.29 22.40
N ARG A 45 -8.08 -13.10 22.40
CA ARG A 45 -9.54 -12.96 22.23
C ARG A 45 -9.88 -12.75 20.76
N TYR A 46 -10.04 -13.85 20.03
CA TYR A 46 -10.67 -13.84 18.70
C TYR A 46 -12.16 -13.56 18.87
N LYS A 47 -12.66 -12.48 18.25
CA LYS A 47 -14.03 -12.02 18.49
C LYS A 47 -14.78 -11.58 17.24
N LYS A 48 -14.08 -11.32 16.13
CA LYS A 48 -14.72 -10.76 14.92
C LYS A 48 -14.30 -11.56 13.69
N GLY A 49 -15.20 -11.70 12.71
CA GLY A 49 -14.90 -12.38 11.45
C GLY A 49 -13.70 -11.78 10.69
N ILE A 50 -13.42 -10.49 10.90
CA ILE A 50 -12.25 -9.79 10.35
C ILE A 50 -10.92 -10.35 10.87
N ASP A 51 -10.92 -11.01 12.03
CA ASP A 51 -9.72 -11.59 12.65
C ASP A 51 -9.19 -12.80 11.84
N PHE A 52 -10.01 -13.39 10.96
CA PHE A 52 -9.64 -14.53 10.11
C PHE A 52 -9.05 -14.14 8.75
N ILE A 53 -9.21 -12.87 8.33
CA ILE A 53 -8.67 -12.39 7.05
C ILE A 53 -7.14 -12.53 7.02
N PRO A 54 -6.37 -12.02 8.00
CA PRO A 54 -4.91 -12.19 8.03
C PRO A 54 -4.48 -13.66 8.05
N LEU A 55 -5.20 -14.51 8.80
CA LEU A 55 -4.93 -15.95 8.81
C LEU A 55 -5.08 -16.55 7.42
N SER A 56 -6.14 -16.17 6.67
CA SER A 56 -6.34 -16.71 5.34
C SER A 56 -5.23 -16.33 4.36
N PHE A 57 -4.68 -15.11 4.43
CA PHE A 57 -3.49 -14.74 3.65
C PHE A 57 -2.29 -15.62 4.00
N PHE A 58 -2.05 -15.84 5.29
CA PHE A 58 -0.94 -16.68 5.77
C PHE A 58 -1.11 -18.15 5.36
N LEU A 59 -2.32 -18.71 5.48
CA LEU A 59 -2.61 -20.09 5.07
C LEU A 59 -2.48 -20.30 3.56
N ILE A 60 -2.89 -19.31 2.76
CA ILE A 60 -2.73 -19.38 1.30
C ILE A 60 -1.25 -19.28 0.90
N TRP A 61 -0.43 -18.53 1.65
CA TRP A 61 1.01 -18.55 1.46
C TRP A 61 1.61 -19.94 1.75
N ILE A 62 1.21 -20.58 2.85
CA ILE A 62 1.61 -21.97 3.14
C ILE A 62 1.18 -22.91 2.03
N TYR A 63 -0.06 -22.79 1.54
CA TYR A 63 -0.54 -23.55 0.38
C TYR A 63 0.39 -23.37 -0.83
N GLY A 64 0.75 -22.13 -1.16
CA GLY A 64 1.67 -21.84 -2.26
C GLY A 64 3.06 -22.44 -2.07
N LEU A 65 3.59 -22.44 -0.83
CA LEU A 65 4.87 -23.09 -0.50
C LEU A 65 4.77 -24.60 -0.77
N LEU A 66 3.72 -25.25 -0.28
CA LEU A 66 3.51 -26.70 -0.43
C LEU A 66 3.39 -27.12 -1.90
N ILE A 67 2.60 -26.39 -2.69
CA ILE A 67 2.49 -26.64 -4.13
C ILE A 67 3.83 -26.38 -4.84
N GLY A 68 4.59 -25.37 -4.39
CA GLY A 68 5.91 -25.07 -4.95
C GLY A 68 6.89 -26.22 -4.76
N TYR A 69 6.96 -26.78 -3.54
CA TYR A 69 7.79 -27.95 -3.26
C TYR A 69 7.29 -29.20 -3.99
N TYR A 70 5.98 -29.42 -4.03
CA TYR A 70 5.38 -30.57 -4.74
C TYR A 70 5.71 -30.57 -6.24
N ASN A 71 5.69 -29.40 -6.88
CA ASN A 71 6.03 -29.24 -8.30
C ASN A 71 7.54 -29.19 -8.58
N GLY A 72 8.40 -29.29 -7.55
CA GLY A 72 9.85 -29.26 -7.71
C GLY A 72 10.43 -27.89 -8.07
N ASN A 73 9.75 -26.79 -7.71
CA ASN A 73 10.28 -25.45 -7.95
C ASN A 73 11.58 -25.21 -7.15
N LYS A 74 12.41 -24.26 -7.60
CA LYS A 74 13.67 -23.92 -6.92
C LYS A 74 13.39 -23.40 -5.50
N GLY A 75 13.98 -24.05 -4.49
CA GLY A 75 13.75 -23.74 -3.07
C GLY A 75 13.99 -22.28 -2.68
N THR A 76 15.04 -21.65 -3.24
CA THR A 76 15.34 -20.24 -3.03
C THR A 76 14.21 -19.32 -3.52
N TYR A 77 13.60 -19.64 -4.65
CA TYR A 77 12.47 -18.88 -5.20
C TYR A 77 11.16 -19.16 -4.48
N ILE A 78 10.95 -20.40 -4.01
CA ILE A 78 9.79 -20.77 -3.18
C ILE A 78 9.70 -19.86 -1.96
N VAL A 79 10.80 -19.74 -1.20
CA VAL A 79 10.83 -18.98 0.06
C VAL A 79 10.79 -17.47 -0.18
N ALA A 80 11.48 -16.98 -1.22
CA ALA A 80 11.51 -15.55 -1.53
C ALA A 80 10.18 -15.01 -2.05
N ASN A 81 9.41 -15.83 -2.78
CA ASN A 81 8.20 -15.37 -3.44
C ASN A 81 7.06 -15.11 -2.44
N PHE A 82 6.52 -13.89 -2.48
CA PHE A 82 5.46 -13.42 -1.59
C PHE A 82 5.77 -13.59 -0.09
N ALA A 83 7.05 -13.61 0.28
CA ALA A 83 7.50 -13.82 1.66
C ALA A 83 6.88 -12.83 2.66
N GLY A 84 6.51 -11.61 2.24
CA GLY A 84 5.83 -10.66 3.09
C GLY A 84 4.44 -11.10 3.55
N MET A 85 3.84 -12.16 2.98
CA MET A 85 2.62 -12.77 3.54
C MET A 85 2.83 -13.33 4.96
N PHE A 86 4.06 -13.68 5.33
CA PHE A 86 4.42 -13.97 6.72
C PHE A 86 4.07 -12.82 7.68
N CYS A 87 4.17 -11.58 7.21
CA CYS A 87 3.90 -10.38 8.00
C CYS A 87 2.42 -10.24 8.42
N TYR A 88 1.49 -11.04 7.86
CA TYR A 88 0.10 -11.07 8.33
C TYR A 88 -0.02 -11.56 9.78
N LEU A 89 0.96 -12.29 10.31
CA LEU A 89 1.02 -12.64 11.72
C LEU A 89 1.13 -11.41 12.64
N LEU A 90 1.67 -10.29 12.12
CA LEU A 90 1.75 -9.02 12.86
C LEU A 90 0.37 -8.48 13.24
N TYR A 91 -0.67 -8.82 12.49
CA TYR A 91 -2.05 -8.50 12.85
C TYR A 91 -2.39 -8.93 14.28
N TYR A 92 -2.00 -10.14 14.66
CA TYR A 92 -2.29 -10.68 15.98
C TYR A 92 -1.49 -9.99 17.08
N VAL A 93 -0.30 -9.48 16.75
CA VAL A 93 0.48 -8.63 17.66
C VAL A 93 -0.27 -7.34 17.99
N PHE A 94 -0.91 -6.69 17.00
CA PHE A 94 -1.75 -5.52 17.26
C PHE A 94 -2.92 -5.84 18.22
N ILE A 95 -3.52 -7.02 18.09
CA ILE A 95 -4.61 -7.47 18.97
C ILE A 95 -4.10 -7.76 20.39
N ILE A 96 -3.00 -8.49 20.53
CA ILE A 96 -2.44 -8.89 21.84
C ILE A 96 -2.01 -7.66 22.63
N LEU A 97 -1.35 -6.70 21.98
CA LEU A 97 -0.87 -5.48 22.62
C LEU A 97 -1.95 -4.39 22.76
N ASP A 98 -3.16 -4.63 22.24
CA ASP A 98 -4.29 -3.71 22.22
C ASP A 98 -3.92 -2.27 21.85
N ILE A 99 -3.12 -2.11 20.78
CA ILE A 99 -2.56 -0.82 20.37
C ILE A 99 -3.66 0.23 20.18
N SER A 100 -3.50 1.40 20.81
CA SER A 100 -4.47 2.49 20.64
C SER A 100 -4.36 3.14 19.27
N VAL A 101 -5.51 3.54 18.70
CA VAL A 101 -5.56 4.20 17.38
C VAL A 101 -4.69 5.45 17.33
N ILE A 102 -4.64 6.23 18.42
CA ILE A 102 -3.85 7.46 18.52
C ILE A 102 -2.35 7.16 18.36
N LYS A 103 -1.83 6.13 19.05
CA LYS A 103 -0.43 5.74 18.96
C LYS A 103 -0.08 5.25 17.55
N LEU A 104 -0.98 4.46 16.95
CA LEU A 104 -0.81 3.97 15.59
C LEU A 104 -0.76 5.09 14.55
N VAL A 105 -1.63 6.10 14.69
CA VAL A 105 -1.60 7.27 13.79
C VAL A 105 -0.33 8.08 13.96
N ASN A 106 0.18 8.22 15.19
CA ASN A 106 1.46 8.89 15.37
C ASN A 106 2.59 8.18 14.62
N VAL A 107 2.64 6.84 14.66
CA VAL A 107 3.61 6.07 13.86
C VAL A 107 3.43 6.34 12.37
N LEU A 108 2.21 6.21 11.82
CA LEU A 108 1.95 6.47 10.40
C LEU A 108 2.32 7.89 9.98
N LYS A 109 2.08 8.87 10.84
CA LYS A 109 2.43 10.27 10.61
C LYS A 109 3.93 10.46 10.55
N PHE A 110 4.68 9.96 11.54
CA PHE A 110 6.13 10.05 11.54
C PHE A 110 6.76 9.27 10.39
N ALA A 111 6.23 8.08 10.07
CA ALA A 111 6.65 7.30 8.91
C ALA A 111 6.45 8.10 7.61
N THR A 112 5.26 8.69 7.40
CA THR A 112 4.99 9.53 6.22
C THR A 112 5.94 10.72 6.12
N ILE A 113 6.24 11.39 7.25
CA ILE A 113 7.21 12.50 7.29
C ILE A 113 8.60 12.01 6.90
N SER A 114 9.05 10.92 7.51
CA SER A 114 10.35 10.33 7.25
C SER A 114 10.51 9.92 5.78
N THR A 115 9.57 9.15 5.23
CA THR A 115 9.64 8.70 3.82
C THR A 115 9.58 9.86 2.84
N SER A 116 8.79 10.91 3.15
CA SER A 116 8.73 12.10 2.32
C SER A 116 10.02 12.91 2.34
N ILE A 117 10.69 13.02 3.50
CA ILE A 117 12.00 13.66 3.61
C ILE A 117 13.03 12.87 2.78
N ILE A 118 13.04 11.55 2.92
CA ILE A 118 13.93 10.68 2.12
C ILE A 118 13.69 10.91 0.63
N ALA A 119 12.43 10.88 0.16
CA ALA A 119 12.11 11.11 -1.24
C ALA A 119 12.51 12.51 -1.74
N ILE A 120 12.33 13.56 -0.93
CA ILE A 120 12.79 14.91 -1.28
C ILE A 120 14.32 14.95 -1.40
N ILE A 121 15.05 14.33 -0.47
CA ILE A 121 16.52 14.26 -0.54
C ILE A 121 16.94 13.62 -1.86
N TYR A 122 16.39 12.45 -2.19
CA TYR A 122 16.68 11.79 -3.47
C TYR A 122 16.34 12.66 -4.68
N TYR A 123 15.15 13.26 -4.70
CA TYR A 123 14.69 14.08 -5.80
C TYR A 123 15.57 15.31 -6.02
N VAL A 124 15.94 16.02 -4.95
CA VAL A 124 16.80 17.20 -5.04
C VAL A 124 18.23 16.81 -5.38
N SER A 125 18.75 15.74 -4.81
CA SER A 125 20.10 15.24 -5.11
C SER A 125 20.24 14.82 -6.57
N ASP A 126 19.25 14.13 -7.14
CA ASP A 126 19.21 13.75 -8.55
C ASP A 126 19.15 15.00 -9.45
N ALA A 127 18.31 15.98 -9.09
CA ALA A 127 18.25 17.27 -9.81
C ALA A 127 19.57 18.07 -9.76
N LEU A 128 20.39 17.88 -8.73
CA LEU A 128 21.70 18.51 -8.56
C LEU A 128 22.86 17.68 -9.13
N GLY A 129 22.58 16.49 -9.68
CA GLY A 129 23.60 15.59 -10.22
C GLY A 129 24.51 14.96 -9.17
N VAL A 130 24.03 14.81 -7.93
CA VAL A 130 24.76 14.15 -6.83
C VAL A 130 24.78 12.63 -7.07
N ASP A 131 25.93 11.99 -6.78
CA ASP A 131 26.04 10.53 -6.87
C ASP A 131 25.09 9.81 -5.90
N ILE A 132 24.16 9.06 -6.49
CA ILE A 132 23.09 8.35 -5.80
C ILE A 132 23.61 7.09 -5.10
N ALA A 133 24.72 6.52 -5.55
CA ALA A 133 25.32 5.35 -4.91
C ALA A 133 25.69 5.64 -3.45
N PHE A 134 26.19 6.86 -3.18
CA PHE A 134 26.44 7.33 -1.83
C PHE A 134 25.15 7.40 -0.99
N LEU A 135 24.06 7.90 -1.55
CA LEU A 135 22.78 8.04 -0.85
C LEU A 135 22.15 6.68 -0.55
N ASN A 136 22.19 5.72 -1.49
CA ASN A 136 21.63 4.38 -1.30
C ASN A 136 22.25 3.63 -0.12
N ASN A 137 23.54 3.84 0.14
CA ASN A 137 24.23 3.26 1.30
C ASN A 137 23.71 3.80 2.65
N ILE A 138 23.06 4.97 2.67
CA ILE A 138 22.62 5.65 3.89
C ILE A 138 21.09 5.60 4.05
N LEU A 139 20.36 5.80 2.96
CA LEU A 139 18.91 6.01 2.96
C LEU A 139 18.12 4.86 2.29
N GLY A 140 18.82 3.80 1.88
CA GLY A 140 18.23 2.63 1.24
C GLY A 140 17.98 2.79 -0.25
N ASP A 141 17.66 1.71 -0.95
CA ASP A 141 17.54 1.74 -2.40
C ASP A 141 16.29 2.49 -2.88
N VAL A 142 16.44 3.19 -4.00
CA VAL A 142 15.38 3.93 -4.69
C VAL A 142 15.44 3.61 -6.18
N ASN A 143 14.29 3.36 -6.80
CA ASN A 143 14.24 3.28 -8.26
C ASN A 143 14.14 4.68 -8.84
N GLN A 144 15.07 4.97 -9.73
CA GLN A 144 15.11 6.20 -10.51
C GLN A 144 14.82 5.91 -11.98
N GLY A 145 14.46 6.96 -12.71
CA GLY A 145 14.03 6.85 -14.10
C GLY A 145 12.55 6.55 -14.26
N SER A 146 11.96 7.21 -15.25
CA SER A 146 10.58 7.00 -15.69
C SER A 146 10.55 6.86 -17.21
N SER A 147 9.79 5.90 -17.73
CA SER A 147 9.53 5.77 -19.19
C SER A 147 8.81 6.99 -19.77
N THR A 148 8.27 7.84 -18.90
CA THR A 148 7.55 9.07 -19.26
C THR A 148 8.42 10.33 -19.18
N GLY A 149 9.71 10.21 -18.85
CA GLY A 149 10.70 11.29 -18.93
C GLY A 149 10.81 12.20 -17.69
N GLN A 150 10.02 11.97 -16.64
CA GLN A 150 10.09 12.77 -15.40
C GLN A 150 11.20 12.28 -14.47
N LEU A 151 11.79 13.24 -13.73
CA LEU A 151 12.62 12.97 -12.57
C LEU A 151 11.80 12.21 -11.51
N ARG A 152 12.41 11.20 -10.88
CA ARG A 152 11.67 10.26 -10.04
C ARG A 152 12.50 9.79 -8.85
N ALA A 153 11.91 9.85 -7.66
CA ALA A 153 12.35 9.13 -6.49
C ALA A 153 11.23 8.21 -5.99
N TYR A 154 11.38 6.91 -6.22
CA TYR A 154 10.38 5.91 -5.84
C TYR A 154 10.95 4.75 -5.03
N PHE A 155 10.29 4.46 -3.91
CA PHE A 155 10.51 3.26 -3.12
C PHE A 155 9.20 2.83 -2.45
N THR A 156 9.12 1.56 -2.04
CA THR A 156 7.85 0.92 -1.63
C THR A 156 7.22 1.59 -0.41
N ASP A 157 8.02 2.04 0.55
CA ASP A 157 7.52 2.59 1.81
C ASP A 157 6.77 3.92 1.63
N LEU A 158 6.93 4.62 0.50
CA LEU A 158 6.13 5.81 0.17
C LEU A 158 4.63 5.56 0.19
N ASN A 159 4.20 4.30 0.03
CA ASN A 159 2.79 3.92 0.16
C ASN A 159 2.18 4.28 1.52
N VAL A 160 2.99 4.43 2.59
CA VAL A 160 2.51 4.91 3.89
C VAL A 160 1.87 6.30 3.76
N GLY A 161 2.32 7.12 2.81
CA GLY A 161 1.80 8.47 2.59
C GLY A 161 0.33 8.50 2.15
N PHE A 162 -0.19 7.44 1.53
CA PHE A 162 -1.61 7.34 1.19
C PHE A 162 -2.51 7.40 2.44
N THR A 163 -2.01 6.96 3.61
CA THR A 163 -2.76 7.03 4.87
C THR A 163 -3.15 8.46 5.22
N LEU A 164 -2.18 9.37 5.27
CA LEU A 164 -2.41 10.78 5.55
C LEU A 164 -3.06 11.52 4.38
N TRP A 165 -2.74 11.15 3.14
CA TRP A 165 -3.33 11.76 1.95
C TRP A 165 -4.86 11.52 1.91
N VAL A 166 -5.31 10.26 2.04
CA VAL A 166 -6.75 9.91 2.03
C VAL A 166 -7.48 10.55 3.22
N VAL A 167 -6.88 10.52 4.41
CA VAL A 167 -7.44 11.19 5.60
C VAL A 167 -7.60 12.69 5.37
N SER A 168 -6.56 13.36 4.90
CA SER A 168 -6.60 14.80 4.65
C SER A 168 -7.65 15.12 3.60
N PHE A 169 -7.70 14.36 2.51
CA PHE A 169 -8.65 14.57 1.43
C PHE A 169 -10.11 14.43 1.87
N VAL A 170 -10.46 13.35 2.59
CA VAL A 170 -11.82 13.18 3.15
C VAL A 170 -12.18 14.31 4.10
N TYR A 171 -11.25 14.74 4.96
CA TYR A 171 -11.52 15.79 5.95
C TYR A 171 -11.56 17.20 5.34
N LEU A 172 -10.97 17.44 4.17
CA LEU A 172 -11.20 18.67 3.41
C LEU A 172 -12.64 18.74 2.89
N LEU A 173 -13.22 17.61 2.51
CA LEU A 173 -14.56 17.53 1.94
C LEU A 173 -15.67 17.48 3.01
N ILE A 174 -15.45 16.88 4.18
CA ILE A 174 -16.47 16.84 5.24
C ILE A 174 -16.76 18.24 5.83
N GLU A 175 -18.05 18.57 5.99
CA GLU A 175 -18.53 19.83 6.58
C GLU A 175 -17.95 20.11 7.98
N LYS A 176 -17.56 21.37 8.25
CA LYS A 176 -16.95 21.81 9.53
C LYS A 176 -17.75 21.41 10.78
N LYS A 177 -19.09 21.52 10.75
CA LYS A 177 -19.96 21.13 11.89
C LYS A 177 -19.89 19.64 12.24
N ARG A 178 -19.40 18.81 11.30
CA ARG A 178 -19.28 17.35 11.42
C ARG A 178 -17.85 16.90 11.72
N LYS A 179 -16.89 17.82 11.84
CA LYS A 179 -15.52 17.56 12.30
C LYS A 179 -15.45 17.43 13.84
N LYS A 180 -16.45 16.81 14.47
CA LYS A 180 -16.26 16.32 15.83
C LYS A 180 -15.51 15.00 15.68
N ILE A 181 -14.24 15.01 16.08
CA ILE A 181 -13.32 13.89 16.38
C ILE A 181 -11.93 14.22 15.84
N TYR A 182 -11.13 14.74 16.78
CA TYR A 182 -9.79 14.27 17.14
C TYR A 182 -9.13 13.37 16.12
N LEU A 183 -8.38 13.95 15.20
CA LEU A 183 -7.09 13.37 14.84
C LEU A 183 -6.18 14.40 14.23
N LEU A 184 -5.75 15.24 15.17
CA LEU A 184 -4.38 15.60 15.48
C LEU A 184 -4.58 16.56 16.66
N GLN A 185 -4.56 16.05 17.91
CA GLN A 185 -4.68 16.91 19.09
C GLN A 185 -3.62 18.01 18.98
N GLY A 186 -4.05 19.26 18.78
CA GLY A 186 -3.16 20.41 18.56
C GLY A 186 -3.02 20.91 17.13
N ILE A 187 -3.71 20.33 16.13
CA ILE A 187 -3.55 20.72 14.73
C ILE A 187 -4.83 21.33 14.17
N SER A 188 -4.69 22.57 13.70
CA SER A 188 -5.79 23.37 13.14
C SER A 188 -6.28 22.83 11.80
N SER A 189 -7.48 23.25 11.38
CA SER A 189 -8.02 22.91 10.06
C SER A 189 -7.10 23.26 8.87
N LYS A 190 -6.19 24.23 9.03
CA LYS A 190 -5.20 24.63 8.02
C LYS A 190 -4.19 23.51 7.71
N SER A 191 -3.94 22.63 8.66
CA SER A 191 -2.92 21.61 8.50
C SER A 191 -3.38 20.42 7.67
N TYR A 192 -4.69 20.17 7.51
CA TYR A 192 -5.17 19.18 6.55
C TYR A 192 -4.87 19.61 5.10
N ILE A 193 -4.96 20.92 4.81
CA ILE A 193 -4.57 21.46 3.51
C ILE A 193 -3.07 21.25 3.30
N LEU A 194 -2.26 21.60 4.30
CA LEU A 194 -0.80 21.43 4.23
C LEU A 194 -0.42 19.95 4.02
N PHE A 195 -0.99 19.03 4.81
CA PHE A 195 -0.73 17.60 4.66
C PHE A 195 -1.20 17.08 3.31
N PHE A 196 -2.38 17.50 2.83
CA PHE A 196 -2.87 17.12 1.51
C PHE A 196 -1.94 17.60 0.39
N LEU A 197 -1.54 18.87 0.38
CA LEU A 197 -0.65 19.43 -0.64
C LEU A 197 0.71 18.75 -0.61
N TRP A 198 1.30 18.60 0.57
CA TRP A 198 2.61 17.97 0.72
C TRP A 198 2.58 16.49 0.32
N THR A 199 1.62 15.70 0.81
CA THR A 199 1.51 14.29 0.39
C THR A 199 1.16 14.14 -1.09
N THR A 200 0.36 15.06 -1.66
CA THR A 200 0.09 15.08 -3.12
C THR A 200 1.37 15.33 -3.90
N PHE A 201 2.19 16.30 -3.48
CA PHE A 201 3.48 16.57 -4.10
C PHE A 201 4.39 15.34 -4.07
N ILE A 202 4.53 14.69 -2.91
CA ILE A 202 5.38 13.50 -2.78
C ILE A 202 4.86 12.33 -3.61
N LEU A 203 3.58 11.96 -3.45
CA LEU A 203 3.01 10.74 -4.03
C LEU A 203 2.84 10.82 -5.55
N TYR A 204 2.61 12.00 -6.11
CA TYR A 204 2.32 12.13 -7.55
C TYR A 204 3.44 12.81 -8.35
N PHE A 205 4.08 13.83 -7.78
CA PHE A 205 5.13 14.57 -8.49
C PHE A 205 6.51 13.95 -8.25
N VAL A 206 6.94 13.85 -6.98
CA VAL A 206 8.27 13.27 -6.67
C VAL A 206 8.37 11.79 -7.08
N THR A 207 7.29 11.04 -6.87
CA THR A 207 7.26 9.61 -7.21
C THR A 207 7.11 9.36 -8.71
N ALA A 208 6.48 10.28 -9.45
CA ALA A 208 6.23 10.21 -10.89
C ALA A 208 5.85 8.80 -11.42
N SER A 209 5.00 8.07 -10.68
CA SER A 209 4.67 6.67 -10.98
C SER A 209 3.24 6.52 -11.50
N LYS A 210 3.08 5.82 -12.63
CA LYS A 210 1.78 5.42 -13.21
C LYS A 210 0.85 4.81 -12.16
N GLY A 211 1.38 3.91 -11.35
CA GLY A 211 0.61 3.19 -10.34
C GLY A 211 0.20 4.07 -9.13
N PHE A 212 1.02 5.04 -8.75
CA PHE A 212 0.63 6.03 -7.71
C PHE A 212 -0.44 6.96 -8.26
N MET A 213 -0.28 7.44 -9.50
CA MET A 213 -1.28 8.26 -10.18
C MET A 213 -2.63 7.54 -10.28
N LEU A 214 -2.63 6.23 -10.60
CA LEU A 214 -3.83 5.39 -10.61
C LEU A 214 -4.55 5.36 -9.25
N ALA A 215 -3.81 5.28 -8.13
CA ALA A 215 -4.38 5.37 -6.79
C ALA A 215 -5.07 6.72 -6.58
N GLY A 216 -4.42 7.81 -7.01
CA GLY A 216 -4.96 9.16 -6.91
C GLY A 216 -6.25 9.32 -7.69
N VAL A 217 -6.29 8.84 -8.93
CA VAL A 217 -7.49 8.81 -9.78
C VAL A 217 -8.60 8.02 -9.09
N PHE A 218 -8.32 6.79 -8.63
CA PHE A 218 -9.29 5.95 -7.95
C PHE A 218 -9.94 6.65 -6.76
N TYR A 219 -9.12 7.22 -5.86
CA TYR A 219 -9.63 7.90 -4.67
C TYR A 219 -10.32 9.23 -4.99
N ALA A 220 -9.84 9.97 -5.99
CA ALA A 220 -10.47 11.22 -6.46
C ALA A 220 -11.91 10.98 -6.94
N PHE A 221 -12.20 9.81 -7.53
CA PHE A 221 -13.57 9.42 -7.89
C PHE A 221 -14.33 8.79 -6.71
N LEU A 222 -13.74 7.84 -6.00
CA LEU A 222 -14.41 7.09 -4.94
C LEU A 222 -14.88 8.00 -3.80
N ILE A 223 -14.03 8.91 -3.32
CA ILE A 223 -14.28 9.69 -2.10
C ILE A 223 -15.49 10.64 -2.24
N PRO A 224 -15.62 11.44 -3.31
CA PRO A 224 -16.83 12.22 -3.54
C PRO A 224 -18.10 11.36 -3.62
N ILE A 225 -18.04 10.21 -4.29
CA ILE A 225 -19.18 9.28 -4.41
C ILE A 225 -19.62 8.79 -3.02
N ILE A 226 -18.70 8.30 -2.19
CA ILE A 226 -19.05 7.79 -0.84
C ILE A 226 -19.49 8.91 0.11
N LEU A 227 -18.97 10.13 -0.03
CA LEU A 227 -19.33 11.23 0.86
C LEU A 227 -20.66 11.87 0.50
N TYR A 228 -20.97 12.01 -0.80
CA TYR A 228 -22.07 12.83 -1.27
C TYR A 228 -23.11 12.09 -2.11
N GLY A 229 -22.84 10.86 -2.57
CA GLY A 229 -23.75 10.10 -3.43
C GLY A 229 -25.17 10.05 -2.88
N LYS A 230 -25.34 9.76 -1.58
CA LYS A 230 -26.67 9.76 -0.93
C LYS A 230 -27.38 11.12 -1.00
N ARG A 231 -26.65 12.23 -0.84
CA ARG A 231 -27.24 13.57 -0.86
C ARG A 231 -27.56 14.02 -2.28
N MET A 232 -26.69 13.69 -3.24
CA MET A 232 -26.91 13.96 -4.66
C MET A 232 -28.15 13.23 -5.20
N LEU A 233 -28.33 11.95 -4.82
CA LEU A 233 -29.53 11.18 -5.16
C LEU A 233 -30.82 11.78 -4.57
N LEU A 234 -30.71 12.59 -3.52
CA LEU A 234 -31.82 13.31 -2.89
C LEU A 234 -31.94 14.76 -3.41
N GLY A 235 -31.25 15.13 -4.48
CA GLY A 235 -31.27 16.47 -5.08
C GLY A 235 -30.55 17.55 -4.25
N LYS A 236 -29.76 17.17 -3.24
CA LYS A 236 -29.08 18.10 -2.32
C LYS A 236 -27.58 18.19 -2.65
N ALA A 237 -27.22 19.06 -3.58
CA ALA A 237 -25.82 19.38 -3.85
C ALA A 237 -25.18 20.15 -2.67
N SER A 238 -23.90 19.90 -2.40
CA SER A 238 -23.16 20.62 -1.35
C SER A 238 -22.09 21.51 -1.98
N LEU A 239 -21.88 22.70 -1.43
CA LEU A 239 -20.85 23.65 -1.88
C LEU A 239 -19.44 23.02 -1.92
N ASN A 240 -19.15 22.09 -1.01
CA ASN A 240 -17.86 21.40 -0.97
C ASN A 240 -17.59 20.53 -2.21
N ILE A 241 -18.64 20.02 -2.87
CA ILE A 241 -18.49 19.28 -4.15
C ILE A 241 -18.07 20.25 -5.25
N PHE A 242 -18.68 21.43 -5.29
CA PHE A 242 -18.33 22.45 -6.27
C PHE A 242 -16.87 22.90 -6.11
N LEU A 243 -16.45 23.16 -4.86
CA LEU A 243 -15.05 23.47 -4.55
C LEU A 243 -14.10 22.33 -4.93
N PHE A 244 -14.51 21.08 -4.75
CA PHE A 244 -13.74 19.91 -5.18
C PHE A 244 -13.58 19.86 -6.71
N ILE A 245 -14.65 20.12 -7.47
CA ILE A 245 -14.60 20.16 -8.93
C ILE A 245 -13.59 21.22 -9.39
N ILE A 246 -13.62 22.42 -8.80
CA ILE A 246 -12.64 23.48 -9.09
C ILE A 246 -11.21 23.01 -8.78
N LEU A 247 -10.99 22.42 -7.60
CA LEU A 247 -9.68 21.88 -7.23
C LEU A 247 -9.20 20.80 -8.20
N PHE A 248 -10.10 19.92 -8.64
CA PHE A 248 -9.81 18.89 -9.63
C PHE A 248 -9.37 19.48 -10.97
N PHE A 249 -10.09 20.49 -11.48
CA PHE A 249 -9.69 21.19 -12.70
C PHE A 249 -8.32 21.86 -12.55
N LEU A 250 -8.03 22.46 -11.40
CA LEU A 250 -6.72 23.05 -11.12
C LEU A 250 -5.62 22.00 -11.10
N ILE A 251 -5.85 20.83 -10.52
CA ILE A 251 -4.90 19.71 -10.54
C ILE A 251 -4.65 19.25 -11.98
N VAL A 252 -5.70 19.05 -12.77
CA VAL A 252 -5.57 18.67 -14.19
C VAL A 252 -4.78 19.71 -14.97
N LEU A 253 -5.06 21.00 -14.75
CA LEU A 253 -4.32 22.08 -15.38
C LEU A 253 -2.83 22.01 -15.02
N VAL A 254 -2.50 21.84 -13.73
CA VAL A 254 -1.11 21.67 -13.28
C VAL A 254 -0.45 20.50 -13.99
N LEU A 255 -1.09 19.32 -14.01
CA LEU A 255 -0.56 18.11 -14.66
C LEU A 255 -0.31 18.31 -16.16
N VAL A 256 -1.19 19.04 -16.85
CA VAL A 256 -1.02 19.37 -18.27
C VAL A 256 0.15 20.34 -18.45
N THR A 257 0.20 21.42 -17.66
CA THR A 257 1.25 22.45 -17.79
C THR A 257 2.64 21.98 -17.35
N SER A 258 2.73 20.91 -16.57
CA SER A 258 3.99 20.32 -16.10
C SER A 258 4.40 19.05 -16.86
N ASP A 259 3.70 18.68 -17.94
CA ASP A 259 3.88 17.44 -18.70
C ASP A 259 3.67 16.12 -17.92
N TYR A 260 3.19 16.19 -16.67
CA TYR A 260 2.84 15.01 -15.86
C TYR A 260 1.58 14.30 -16.37
N VAL A 261 0.78 14.95 -17.22
CA VAL A 261 -0.35 14.33 -17.91
C VAL A 261 0.08 13.12 -18.75
N ASN A 262 1.33 13.09 -19.23
CA ASN A 262 1.88 11.96 -19.98
C ASN A 262 1.89 10.66 -19.16
N ILE A 263 2.03 10.74 -17.83
CA ILE A 263 1.94 9.57 -16.94
C ILE A 263 0.54 8.95 -16.99
N ILE A 264 -0.50 9.78 -17.13
CA ILE A 264 -1.89 9.33 -17.23
C ILE A 264 -2.17 8.77 -18.62
N ILE A 265 -1.77 9.48 -19.67
CA ILE A 265 -2.02 9.07 -21.07
C ILE A 265 -1.31 7.74 -21.36
N LYS A 266 -0.03 7.62 -20.97
CA LYS A 266 0.77 6.40 -21.17
C LYS A 266 0.53 5.32 -20.11
N MET A 267 -0.49 5.45 -19.24
CA MET A 267 -0.68 4.55 -18.11
C MET A 267 -0.85 3.09 -18.57
N PHE A 268 -1.64 2.87 -19.61
CA PHE A 268 -1.93 1.54 -20.18
C PHE A 268 -1.55 1.42 -21.66
N ASP A 269 -0.86 2.42 -22.20
CA ASP A 269 -0.39 2.44 -23.58
C ASP A 269 0.55 1.26 -23.84
N ALA A 270 0.28 0.50 -24.89
CA ALA A 270 1.06 -0.68 -25.27
C ALA A 270 2.40 -0.32 -25.94
N GLU A 271 2.52 0.88 -26.48
CA GLU A 271 3.73 1.39 -27.14
C GLU A 271 4.75 1.97 -26.16
N ASP A 272 4.42 2.07 -24.86
CA ASP A 272 5.38 2.46 -23.83
C ASP A 272 6.27 1.26 -23.45
N ASP A 273 7.59 1.43 -23.51
CA ASP A 273 8.59 0.37 -23.26
C ASP A 273 8.30 -0.47 -21.99
N SER A 274 7.86 0.19 -20.91
CA SER A 274 7.60 -0.50 -19.64
C SER A 274 6.33 -1.35 -19.70
N ASN A 275 5.35 -0.97 -20.52
CA ASN A 275 4.10 -1.68 -20.71
C ASN A 275 4.21 -2.78 -21.77
N GLU A 276 4.98 -2.57 -22.84
CA GLU A 276 5.25 -3.59 -23.86
C GLU A 276 5.75 -4.90 -23.21
N ILE A 277 6.76 -4.79 -22.33
CA ILE A 277 7.30 -5.94 -21.57
C ILE A 277 6.23 -6.59 -20.69
N ARG A 278 5.35 -5.78 -20.07
CA ARG A 278 4.26 -6.30 -19.22
C ARG A 278 3.21 -7.05 -20.04
N TYR A 279 2.82 -6.53 -21.19
CA TYR A 279 1.86 -7.20 -22.08
C TYR A 279 2.44 -8.49 -22.66
N LEU A 280 3.73 -8.49 -23.02
CA LEU A 280 4.42 -9.71 -23.42
C LEU A 280 4.43 -10.74 -22.29
N GLN A 281 4.83 -10.33 -21.08
CA GLN A 281 4.79 -11.18 -19.89
C GLN A 281 3.38 -11.72 -19.61
N LEU A 282 2.34 -10.88 -19.77
CA LEU A 282 0.94 -11.27 -19.57
C LEU A 282 0.53 -12.42 -20.49
N ALA A 283 0.90 -12.36 -21.77
CA ALA A 283 0.59 -13.40 -22.75
C ALA A 283 1.14 -14.77 -22.31
N TYR A 284 2.43 -14.82 -21.97
CA TYR A 284 3.05 -16.06 -21.47
C TYR A 284 2.45 -16.57 -20.17
N ILE A 285 2.09 -15.68 -19.23
CA ILE A 285 1.48 -16.10 -17.97
C ILE A 285 0.12 -16.73 -18.22
N ILE A 286 -0.73 -16.12 -19.05
CA ILE A 286 -2.10 -16.60 -19.32
C ILE A 286 -2.07 -18.03 -19.89
N GLU A 287 -1.14 -18.31 -20.79
CA GLU A 287 -0.96 -19.63 -21.39
C GLU A 287 -0.50 -20.69 -20.38
N ASP A 288 0.16 -20.29 -19.30
CA ASP A 288 0.71 -21.20 -18.28
C ASP A 288 -0.11 -21.24 -16.97
N VAL A 289 -1.30 -20.59 -16.91
CA VAL A 289 -2.16 -20.66 -15.71
C VAL A 289 -2.73 -22.07 -15.52
N ASN A 290 -2.71 -22.55 -14.27
CA ASN A 290 -3.37 -23.78 -13.84
C ASN A 290 -4.41 -23.48 -12.74
N LEU A 291 -5.51 -24.24 -12.72
CA LEU A 291 -6.56 -24.17 -11.69
C LEU A 291 -6.00 -24.24 -10.26
N TRP A 292 -5.02 -25.10 -9.99
CA TRP A 292 -4.41 -25.26 -8.66
C TRP A 292 -3.22 -24.32 -8.43
N GLY A 293 -2.79 -23.61 -9.47
CA GLY A 293 -1.57 -22.82 -9.46
C GLY A 293 -0.31 -23.67 -9.64
N LYS A 294 0.78 -23.03 -10.07
CA LYS A 294 2.09 -23.66 -10.26
C LYS A 294 2.93 -23.70 -8.98
N GLY A 295 2.44 -23.13 -7.88
CA GLY A 295 3.15 -23.01 -6.61
C GLY A 295 4.14 -21.86 -6.61
N LEU A 296 4.59 -21.47 -5.42
CA LEU A 296 5.58 -20.42 -5.25
C LEU A 296 6.91 -20.81 -5.89
N GLY A 297 7.66 -19.81 -6.37
CA GLY A 297 8.95 -20.02 -7.01
C GLY A 297 8.92 -20.60 -8.43
N ALA A 298 7.74 -20.89 -8.99
CA ALA A 298 7.64 -21.27 -10.40
C ALA A 298 8.17 -20.13 -11.29
N ILE A 299 8.79 -20.47 -12.42
CA ILE A 299 9.18 -19.49 -13.45
C ILE A 299 8.06 -19.35 -14.49
N ILE A 300 8.19 -18.37 -15.40
CA ILE A 300 7.33 -18.30 -16.59
C ILE A 300 8.08 -19.05 -17.70
N PRO A 301 7.51 -20.11 -18.29
CA PRO A 301 8.15 -20.80 -19.40
C PRO A 301 8.47 -19.83 -20.55
N ASN A 302 9.67 -19.94 -21.12
CA ASN A 302 10.11 -19.18 -22.30
C ASN A 302 10.14 -17.64 -22.13
N PHE A 303 10.04 -17.14 -20.90
CA PHE A 303 10.15 -15.71 -20.62
C PHE A 303 11.08 -15.49 -19.43
N SER A 304 12.23 -14.84 -19.69
CA SER A 304 13.07 -14.25 -18.66
C SER A 304 13.33 -12.80 -19.00
N ARG A 305 13.23 -11.94 -17.98
CA ARG A 305 13.53 -10.52 -18.11
C ARG A 305 15.00 -10.19 -17.89
N ASP A 306 15.70 -11.03 -17.12
CA ASP A 306 17.12 -10.91 -16.88
C ASP A 306 17.78 -12.25 -17.20
N ALA A 307 18.79 -12.24 -18.06
CA ALA A 307 19.55 -13.44 -18.40
C ALA A 307 20.20 -14.09 -17.16
N ASN A 308 20.46 -13.30 -16.11
CA ASN A 308 21.05 -13.76 -14.86
C ASN A 308 20.02 -14.11 -13.78
N ALA A 309 18.73 -13.80 -14.01
CA ALA A 309 17.63 -14.10 -13.10
C ALA A 309 16.39 -14.52 -13.89
N GLU A 310 16.25 -15.83 -14.11
CA GLU A 310 15.08 -16.49 -14.73
C GLU A 310 13.73 -16.18 -14.04
N TYR A 311 13.79 -15.59 -12.85
CA TYR A 311 12.64 -15.34 -11.98
C TYR A 311 12.40 -13.84 -11.83
N GLY A 312 11.36 -13.31 -12.50
CA GLY A 312 10.97 -11.91 -12.40
C GLY A 312 9.55 -11.63 -12.89
N PHE A 313 8.66 -11.19 -12.00
CA PHE A 313 7.27 -10.83 -12.31
C PHE A 313 7.05 -9.35 -12.00
N GLU A 314 6.48 -8.57 -12.93
CA GLU A 314 6.01 -7.21 -12.63
C GLU A 314 4.51 -7.16 -12.35
N LEU A 315 3.74 -8.04 -13.00
CA LEU A 315 2.28 -8.11 -12.87
C LEU A 315 1.88 -8.87 -11.60
N SER A 316 1.99 -8.23 -10.43
CA SER A 316 1.76 -8.87 -9.11
C SER A 316 0.45 -9.65 -9.00
N TYR A 317 -0.65 -9.11 -9.53
CA TYR A 317 -1.97 -9.74 -9.42
C TYR A 317 -2.09 -10.99 -10.31
N VAL A 318 -1.58 -10.92 -11.53
CA VAL A 318 -1.57 -12.05 -12.47
C VAL A 318 -0.61 -13.12 -11.97
N ASN A 319 0.51 -12.71 -11.38
CA ASN A 319 1.43 -13.61 -10.70
C ASN A 319 0.74 -14.40 -9.56
N LEU A 320 -0.13 -13.77 -8.76
CA LEU A 320 -0.90 -14.51 -7.74
C LEU A 320 -1.78 -15.60 -8.36
N ILE A 321 -2.47 -15.30 -9.47
CA ILE A 321 -3.30 -16.29 -10.17
C ILE A 321 -2.42 -17.44 -10.69
N HIS A 322 -1.28 -17.12 -11.31
CA HIS A 322 -0.35 -18.13 -11.82
C HIS A 322 0.18 -19.07 -10.72
N LYS A 323 0.58 -18.50 -9.57
CA LYS A 323 1.19 -19.27 -8.47
C LYS A 323 0.17 -20.01 -7.62
N LEU A 324 -0.98 -19.40 -7.34
CA LEU A 324 -1.94 -19.90 -6.35
C LEU A 324 -3.23 -20.45 -6.98
N GLY A 325 -3.42 -20.26 -8.29
CA GLY A 325 -4.61 -20.71 -9.01
C GLY A 325 -5.89 -20.12 -8.42
N PHE A 326 -6.88 -20.98 -8.23
CA PHE A 326 -8.17 -20.65 -7.63
C PHE A 326 -8.05 -19.98 -6.25
N TRP A 327 -7.05 -20.33 -5.44
CA TRP A 327 -6.89 -19.75 -4.11
C TRP A 327 -6.49 -18.26 -4.14
N ALA A 328 -6.02 -17.74 -5.28
CA ALA A 328 -5.80 -16.31 -5.45
C ALA A 328 -7.09 -15.48 -5.26
N PHE A 329 -8.26 -16.03 -5.62
CA PHE A 329 -9.54 -15.34 -5.49
C PHE A 329 -9.91 -15.04 -4.03
N VAL A 330 -9.47 -15.86 -3.08
CA VAL A 330 -9.67 -15.59 -1.65
C VAL A 330 -8.89 -14.35 -1.22
N LEU A 331 -7.68 -14.15 -1.75
CA LEU A 331 -6.88 -12.95 -1.49
C LEU A 331 -7.55 -11.69 -2.06
N PHE A 332 -8.06 -11.78 -3.30
CA PHE A 332 -8.79 -10.69 -3.94
C PHE A 332 -10.05 -10.34 -3.15
N TYR A 333 -10.83 -11.36 -2.75
CA TYR A 333 -12.01 -11.16 -1.91
C TYR A 333 -11.67 -10.43 -0.61
N ASN A 334 -10.57 -10.80 0.06
CA ASN A 334 -10.16 -10.15 1.30
C ASN A 334 -9.82 -8.67 1.12
N TRP A 335 -9.08 -8.30 0.07
CA TRP A 335 -8.80 -6.89 -0.23
C TRP A 335 -10.06 -6.11 -0.59
N ILE A 336 -10.94 -6.69 -1.42
CA ILE A 336 -12.22 -6.10 -1.79
C ILE A 336 -13.08 -5.89 -0.53
N TYR A 337 -13.12 -6.88 0.38
CA TYR A 337 -13.86 -6.77 1.63
C TYR A 337 -13.43 -5.54 2.45
N ILE A 338 -12.11 -5.29 2.57
CA ILE A 338 -11.57 -4.14 3.30
C ILE A 338 -12.01 -2.83 2.65
N LEU A 339 -11.81 -2.71 1.32
CA LEU A 339 -12.21 -1.52 0.56
C LEU A 339 -13.71 -1.24 0.69
N VAL A 340 -14.55 -2.26 0.54
CA VAL A 340 -16.01 -2.16 0.62
C VAL A 340 -16.44 -1.81 2.04
N LYS A 341 -15.92 -2.49 3.06
CA LYS A 341 -16.28 -2.24 4.46
C LYS A 341 -15.92 -0.83 4.88
N ALA A 342 -14.71 -0.36 4.56
CA ALA A 342 -14.26 0.99 4.87
C ALA A 342 -15.09 2.05 4.13
N SER A 343 -15.33 1.86 2.83
CA SER A 343 -16.18 2.74 2.01
C SER A 343 -17.60 2.82 2.57
N ARG A 344 -18.19 1.67 2.94
CA ARG A 344 -19.52 1.57 3.53
C ARG A 344 -19.61 2.34 4.84
N ASN A 345 -18.61 2.19 5.71
CA ASN A 345 -18.55 2.90 6.98
C ASN A 345 -18.49 4.42 6.78
N ILE A 346 -17.69 4.91 5.83
CA ILE A 346 -17.62 6.34 5.47
C ILE A 346 -18.97 6.82 4.92
N TYR A 347 -19.58 6.07 4.01
CA TYR A 347 -20.88 6.38 3.41
C TYR A 347 -21.98 6.53 4.47
N TYR A 348 -22.05 5.60 5.43
CA TYR A 348 -23.01 5.63 6.54
C TYR A 348 -22.56 6.44 7.76
N ARG A 349 -21.43 7.15 7.67
CA ARG A 349 -20.88 7.99 8.77
C ARG A 349 -20.57 7.23 10.06
N LYS A 350 -20.24 5.94 9.95
CA LYS A 350 -19.80 5.11 11.07
C LYS A 350 -18.28 5.09 11.11
N ASN A 351 -17.71 5.47 12.25
CA ASN A 351 -16.26 5.49 12.49
C ASN A 351 -15.42 5.99 11.30
N VAL A 352 -15.80 7.18 10.79
CA VAL A 352 -15.27 7.74 9.54
C VAL A 352 -13.76 7.83 9.58
N PHE A 353 -13.18 8.20 10.73
CA PHE A 353 -11.73 8.33 10.85
C PHE A 353 -11.00 7.00 10.59
N ASN A 354 -11.32 5.95 11.35
CA ASN A 354 -10.66 4.64 11.21
C ASN A 354 -10.85 4.06 9.82
N SER A 355 -12.07 4.20 9.27
CA SER A 355 -12.38 3.71 7.94
C SER A 355 -11.64 4.46 6.84
N THR A 356 -11.47 5.77 6.99
CA THR A 356 -10.69 6.58 6.05
C THR A 356 -9.20 6.23 6.11
N LEU A 357 -8.66 6.06 7.31
CA LEU A 357 -7.28 5.64 7.51
C LEU A 357 -7.04 4.23 6.96
N SER A 358 -8.01 3.32 7.14
CA SER A 358 -7.98 1.99 6.54
C SER A 358 -8.00 2.02 5.03
N LEU A 359 -8.79 2.91 4.39
CA LEU A 359 -8.72 3.08 2.93
C LEU A 359 -7.32 3.52 2.51
N GLY A 360 -6.75 4.55 3.16
CA GLY A 360 -5.40 5.00 2.86
C GLY A 360 -4.34 3.89 2.99
N CYS A 361 -4.48 2.97 3.95
CA CYS A 361 -3.61 1.80 4.07
C CYS A 361 -3.69 0.84 2.88
N MET A 362 -4.77 0.87 2.10
CA MET A 362 -4.93 0.07 0.88
C MET A 362 -4.42 0.77 -0.38
N GLY A 363 -3.82 1.97 -0.27
CA GLY A 363 -3.30 2.72 -1.41
C GLY A 363 -2.28 1.96 -2.26
N TYR A 364 -1.49 1.07 -1.64
CA TYR A 364 -0.48 0.25 -2.33
C TYR A 364 -1.04 -0.73 -3.36
N LEU A 365 -2.34 -1.03 -3.32
CA LEU A 365 -2.96 -1.93 -4.27
C LEU A 365 -2.82 -1.42 -5.72
N PHE A 366 -2.88 -0.10 -5.94
CA PHE A 366 -2.80 0.44 -7.30
C PHE A 366 -1.37 0.48 -7.86
N PRO A 367 -0.36 0.94 -7.10
CA PRO A 367 1.04 0.78 -7.50
C PRO A 367 1.42 -0.67 -7.82
N SER A 368 0.83 -1.64 -7.14
CA SER A 368 1.08 -3.07 -7.34
C SER A 368 0.61 -3.63 -8.68
N VAL A 369 -0.21 -2.91 -9.44
CA VAL A 369 -0.72 -3.40 -10.74
C VAL A 369 0.42 -3.67 -11.72
N GLY A 370 1.40 -2.77 -11.77
CA GLY A 370 2.57 -2.88 -12.66
C GLY A 370 3.91 -2.97 -11.93
N ASN A 371 3.91 -3.27 -10.63
CA ASN A 371 5.13 -3.39 -9.83
C ASN A 371 5.03 -4.56 -8.82
N PRO A 372 6.14 -5.27 -8.54
CA PRO A 372 6.20 -6.43 -7.62
C PRO A 372 6.15 -6.07 -6.13
N LEU A 373 5.29 -5.14 -5.70
CA LEU A 373 5.26 -4.64 -4.32
C LEU A 373 4.10 -5.16 -3.47
N LEU A 374 3.15 -5.89 -4.06
CA LEU A 374 1.89 -6.28 -3.42
C LEU A 374 2.09 -7.01 -2.08
N MET A 375 3.14 -7.83 -2.00
CA MET A 375 3.53 -8.59 -0.82
C MET A 375 4.82 -8.09 -0.19
N HIS A 376 5.18 -6.82 -0.39
CA HIS A 376 6.27 -6.21 0.35
C HIS A 376 5.91 -6.10 1.84
N PRO A 377 6.85 -6.28 2.79
CA PRO A 377 6.55 -6.21 4.22
C PRO A 377 5.79 -4.95 4.64
N ALA A 378 6.20 -3.77 4.18
CA ALA A 378 5.51 -2.51 4.50
C ALA A 378 4.06 -2.49 4.01
N CYS A 379 3.79 -2.99 2.80
CA CYS A 379 2.44 -3.08 2.22
C CYS A 379 1.54 -4.04 2.98
N VAL A 380 2.06 -5.20 3.37
CA VAL A 380 1.32 -6.18 4.17
C VAL A 380 1.04 -5.64 5.58
N ILE A 381 2.01 -4.93 6.18
CA ILE A 381 1.82 -4.26 7.47
C ILE A 381 0.74 -3.18 7.39
N LEU A 382 0.73 -2.36 6.33
CA LEU A 382 -0.35 -1.40 6.08
C LEU A 382 -1.70 -2.12 5.99
N ASN A 383 -1.78 -3.26 5.30
CA ASN A 383 -3.00 -4.06 5.25
C ASN A 383 -3.45 -4.54 6.66
N CYS A 384 -2.52 -5.05 7.46
CA CYS A 384 -2.77 -5.43 8.86
C CYS A 384 -3.29 -4.25 9.69
N ILE A 385 -2.72 -3.07 9.52
CA ILE A 385 -3.17 -1.82 10.16
C ILE A 385 -4.60 -1.49 9.73
N GLY A 386 -4.89 -1.53 8.43
CA GLY A 386 -6.24 -1.28 7.89
C GLY A 386 -7.28 -2.23 8.50
N LEU A 387 -7.00 -3.53 8.51
CA LEU A 387 -7.85 -4.54 9.14
C LEU A 387 -8.04 -4.29 10.65
N TYR A 388 -6.97 -3.91 11.36
CA TYR A 388 -7.02 -3.64 12.79
C TYR A 388 -7.86 -2.40 13.12
N LEU A 389 -7.79 -1.36 12.28
CA LEU A 389 -8.62 -0.16 12.40
C LEU A 389 -10.11 -0.50 12.21
N LEU A 390 -10.46 -1.26 11.16
CA LEU A 390 -11.83 -1.73 10.91
C LEU A 390 -12.34 -2.77 11.93
N ARG A 391 -11.45 -3.31 12.77
CA ARG A 391 -11.79 -4.16 13.91
C ARG A 391 -12.13 -3.33 15.14
N LYS A 392 -11.53 -2.14 15.31
CA LYS A 392 -11.81 -1.23 16.44
C LYS A 392 -13.18 -0.53 16.30
N ASP A 393 -13.73 -0.51 15.08
CA ASP A 393 -15.14 -0.21 14.78
C ASP A 393 -16.07 -1.27 15.38
#